data_AF-A0A8T7JM79-F1
#
_entry.id   AF-A0A8T7JM79-F1
#
_cell.length_a   1.000
_cell.length_b   1.000
_cell.length_c   1.000
_cell.angle_alpha   90.00
_cell.angle_beta   90.00
_cell.angle_gamma   90.00
#
_symmetry.space_group_name_H-M   'P 1'
#
loop_
_entity.id
_entity.type
_entity.pdbx_description
1 polymer ?
#
loop_
_entity_poly.entity_id
_entity_poly.type
_entity_poly.pdbx_seq_one_letter_code
_entity_poly.pdbx_strand_id
1 'polypeptide(L)'
;MGIWFAIILVTLVVVGSVVWIRPSPRDQKLAKWRRDAIVAGMKVRMQTLKAEPKNSGIRDDVSGVTYEWFNPQSDKKDTSSWAVVKTQGWLTDHLPEGWSWYNEIPANVEAQKINEIINAAPYALNALERTPISSRIIWDENGAEFDAQVLKAYLQQLQAIS
;
A
#
# COMPACT_ATOMS: atom_id res chain seq x y z
N MET A 1 55.65 6.84 19.36
CA MET A 1 54.91 5.76 18.69
C MET A 1 53.51 5.51 19.25
N GLY A 2 53.27 5.53 20.58
CA GLY A 2 51.94 5.20 21.15
C GLY A 2 50.77 6.13 20.79
N ILE A 3 51.02 7.43 20.55
CA ILE A 3 49.97 8.40 20.18
C ILE A 3 49.32 8.05 18.83
N TRP A 4 50.12 7.56 17.87
CA TRP A 4 49.62 7.15 16.55
C TRP A 4 48.70 5.92 16.64
N PHE A 5 49.02 4.97 17.50
CA PHE A 5 48.15 3.81 17.76
C PHE A 5 46.83 4.22 18.40
N ALA A 6 46.84 5.16 19.35
CA ALA A 6 45.62 5.67 19.96
C ALA A 6 44.70 6.37 18.94
N ILE A 7 45.26 7.18 18.03
CA ILE A 7 44.50 7.88 16.98
C ILE A 7 43.87 6.89 15.99
N ILE A 8 44.61 5.86 15.56
CA ILE A 8 44.10 4.80 14.68
C ILE A 8 42.95 4.05 15.38
N LEU A 9 43.13 3.70 16.66
CA LEU A 9 42.13 2.95 17.43
C LEU A 9 40.83 3.75 17.61
N VAL A 10 40.93 5.05 17.93
CA VAL A 10 39.75 5.94 18.03
C VAL A 10 39.05 6.05 16.67
N THR A 11 39.79 6.18 15.57
CA THR A 11 39.21 6.28 14.23
C THR A 11 38.50 4.98 13.82
N LEU A 12 39.08 3.82 14.14
CA LEU A 12 38.45 2.51 13.90
C LEU A 12 37.17 2.32 14.72
N VAL A 13 37.13 2.79 15.97
CA VAL A 13 35.92 2.73 16.81
C VAL A 13 34.80 3.62 16.25
N VAL A 14 35.14 4.83 15.80
CA VAL A 14 34.16 5.77 15.21
C VAL A 14 33.65 5.26 13.86
N VAL A 15 34.54 4.79 12.97
CA VAL A 15 34.16 4.26 11.66
C VAL A 15 33.37 2.95 11.82
N GLY A 16 33.78 2.09 12.75
CA GLY A 16 33.06 0.85 13.07
C GLY A 16 31.61 1.10 13.50
N SER A 17 31.36 2.16 14.28
CA SER A 17 30.01 2.56 14.69
C SER A 17 29.14 3.03 13.51
N VAL A 18 29.71 3.75 12.55
CA VAL A 18 28.97 4.34 11.42
C VAL A 18 28.65 3.32 10.32
N VAL A 19 29.53 2.34 10.09
CA VAL A 19 29.36 1.35 8.99
C VAL A 19 28.15 0.44 9.22
N TRP A 20 27.74 0.20 10.47
CA TRP A 20 26.57 -0.62 10.80
C TRP A 20 25.22 0.01 10.44
N ILE A 21 25.19 1.30 10.10
CA ILE A 21 23.95 2.04 9.84
C ILE A 21 23.66 2.17 8.33
N ARG A 22 24.56 1.71 7.45
CA ARG A 22 24.35 1.85 6.00
C ARG A 22 23.11 1.07 5.55
N PRO A 23 22.05 1.76 5.09
CA PRO A 23 20.84 1.08 4.63
C PRO A 23 21.16 0.25 3.39
N SER A 24 20.52 -0.92 3.27
CA SER A 24 20.72 -1.79 2.11
C SER A 24 20.28 -1.07 0.83
N PRO A 25 20.80 -1.44 -0.35
CA PRO A 25 20.35 -0.87 -1.63
C PRO A 25 18.82 -1.00 -1.83
N ARG A 26 18.22 -2.08 -1.31
CA ARG A 26 16.77 -2.28 -1.32
C ARG A 26 16.05 -1.24 -0.47
N ASP A 27 16.52 -0.98 0.75
CA ASP A 27 15.88 -0.01 1.65
C ASP A 27 15.98 1.41 1.10
N GLN A 28 17.09 1.76 0.46
CA GLN A 28 17.25 3.06 -0.21
C GLN A 28 16.25 3.21 -1.37
N LYS A 29 16.06 2.15 -2.15
CA LYS A 29 15.08 2.11 -3.25
C LYS A 29 13.65 2.28 -2.72
N LEU A 30 13.26 1.53 -1.69
CA LEU A 30 11.93 1.64 -1.07
C LEU A 30 11.71 3.03 -0.46
N ALA A 31 12.71 3.56 0.26
CA ALA A 31 12.63 4.90 0.83
C ALA A 31 12.44 5.98 -0.26
N LYS A 32 13.08 5.82 -1.42
CA LYS A 32 12.87 6.69 -2.58
C LYS A 32 11.43 6.61 -3.09
N TRP A 33 10.89 5.41 -3.30
CA TRP A 33 9.51 5.22 -3.76
C TRP A 33 8.48 5.86 -2.83
N ARG A 34 8.61 5.59 -1.53
CA ARG A 34 7.73 6.19 -0.51
C ARG A 34 7.84 7.70 -0.49
N ARG A 35 9.05 8.25 -0.65
CA ARG A 35 9.28 9.70 -0.76
C ARG A 35 8.62 10.29 -2.01
N ASP A 36 8.80 9.66 -3.17
CA ASP A 36 8.23 10.11 -4.44
C ASP A 36 6.69 10.11 -4.36
N ALA A 37 6.11 9.10 -3.69
CA ALA A 37 4.68 9.04 -3.42
C ALA A 37 4.18 10.18 -2.51
N ILE A 38 4.91 10.47 -1.43
CA ILE A 38 4.60 11.58 -0.52
C ILE A 38 4.66 12.91 -1.26
N VAL A 39 5.68 13.12 -2.10
CA VAL A 39 5.81 14.33 -2.94
C VAL A 39 4.65 14.44 -3.94
N ALA A 40 4.15 13.33 -4.46
CA ALA A 40 2.96 13.31 -5.31
C ALA A 40 1.64 13.62 -4.57
N GLY A 41 1.67 13.74 -3.24
CA GLY A 41 0.53 14.05 -2.39
C GLY A 41 -0.20 12.82 -1.84
N MET A 42 0.43 11.64 -1.88
CA MET A 42 -0.10 10.43 -1.25
C MET A 42 0.43 10.29 0.18
N LYS A 43 -0.34 9.61 1.00
CA LYS A 43 0.04 9.25 2.37
C LYS A 43 0.48 7.80 2.39
N VAL A 44 1.71 7.58 2.85
CA VAL A 44 2.32 6.25 2.89
C VAL A 44 2.45 5.78 4.34
N ARG A 45 1.89 4.62 4.67
CA ARG A 45 1.94 4.04 6.03
C ARG A 45 1.97 2.52 5.96
N MET A 46 2.56 1.86 6.94
CA MET A 46 2.40 0.42 7.08
C MET A 46 1.10 0.16 7.84
N GLN A 47 0.15 -0.54 7.22
CA GLN A 47 -1.11 -0.92 7.85
C GLN A 47 -1.44 -2.38 7.54
N THR A 48 -2.25 -2.96 8.42
CA THR A 48 -2.72 -4.33 8.30
C THR A 48 -4.24 -4.31 8.37
N LEU A 49 -4.88 -4.86 7.34
CA LEU A 49 -6.28 -5.24 7.41
C LEU A 49 -6.38 -6.54 8.20
N LYS A 50 -7.20 -6.54 9.24
CA LYS A 50 -7.35 -7.68 10.14
C LYS A 50 -8.17 -8.78 9.47
N ALA A 51 -7.88 -10.03 9.78
CA ALA A 51 -8.73 -11.11 9.34
C ALA A 51 -10.17 -10.87 9.82
N GLU A 52 -11.14 -11.08 8.94
CA GLU A 52 -12.57 -10.98 9.25
C GLU A 52 -13.30 -12.32 8.99
N PRO A 53 -13.03 -13.38 9.78
CA PRO A 53 -13.62 -14.70 9.53
C PRO A 53 -15.15 -14.73 9.66
N LYS A 54 -15.73 -13.79 10.42
CA LYS A 54 -17.17 -13.76 10.70
C LYS A 54 -17.99 -13.22 9.53
N ASN A 55 -17.45 -12.23 8.81
CA ASN A 55 -18.20 -11.50 7.79
C ASN A 55 -17.86 -12.01 6.39
N SER A 56 -16.57 -12.16 6.10
CA SER A 56 -16.06 -12.51 4.77
C SER A 56 -15.37 -13.88 4.68
N GLY A 57 -15.15 -14.53 5.82
CA GLY A 57 -14.45 -15.81 5.89
C GLY A 57 -12.93 -15.70 5.70
N ILE A 58 -12.40 -14.48 5.63
CA ILE A 58 -10.96 -14.22 5.53
C ILE A 58 -10.29 -14.65 6.83
N ARG A 59 -9.27 -15.51 6.72
CA ARG A 59 -8.57 -16.10 7.87
C ARG A 59 -7.27 -15.43 8.22
N ASP A 60 -6.62 -14.82 7.23
CA ASP A 60 -5.28 -14.25 7.36
C ASP A 60 -5.32 -12.72 7.31
N ASP A 61 -4.51 -12.09 8.15
CA ASP A 61 -4.28 -10.64 8.14
C ASP A 61 -3.61 -10.23 6.81
N VAL A 62 -4.14 -9.22 6.14
CA VAL A 62 -3.56 -8.65 4.92
C VAL A 62 -2.72 -7.44 5.31
N SER A 63 -1.41 -7.64 5.38
CA SER A 63 -0.44 -6.60 5.75
C SER A 63 0.35 -6.08 4.56
N GLY A 64 0.80 -4.83 4.66
CA GLY A 64 1.68 -4.23 3.66
C GLY A 64 1.87 -2.73 3.86
N VAL A 65 2.47 -2.10 2.86
CA VAL A 65 2.56 -0.66 2.78
C VAL A 65 1.32 -0.13 2.07
N THR A 66 0.62 0.75 2.78
CA THR A 66 -0.57 1.44 2.30
C THR A 66 -0.17 2.73 1.62
N TYR A 67 -0.66 2.91 0.40
CA TYR A 67 -0.61 4.18 -0.33
C TYR A 67 -2.04 4.71 -0.41
N GLU A 68 -2.29 5.84 0.26
CA GLU A 68 -3.59 6.47 0.38
C GLU A 68 -3.59 7.82 -0.33
N TRP A 69 -4.60 8.08 -1.15
CA TRP A 69 -4.86 9.38 -1.74
C TRP A 69 -6.18 9.92 -1.20
N PHE A 70 -6.15 11.13 -0.66
CA PHE A 70 -7.34 11.82 -0.16
C PHE A 70 -8.04 12.54 -1.30
N ASN A 71 -9.36 12.39 -1.35
CA ASN A 71 -10.20 13.12 -2.28
C ASN A 71 -10.41 14.56 -1.77
N PRO A 72 -9.89 15.60 -2.45
CA PRO A 72 -10.12 16.99 -2.05
C PRO A 72 -11.55 17.46 -2.35
N GLN A 73 -12.28 16.75 -3.22
CA GLN A 73 -13.65 17.05 -3.64
C GLN A 73 -14.61 15.96 -3.18
N SER A 74 -14.52 15.52 -1.92
CA SER A 74 -15.46 14.55 -1.38
C SER A 74 -16.88 15.11 -1.43
N ASP A 75 -17.77 14.42 -2.13
CA ASP A 75 -19.19 14.73 -2.11
C ASP A 75 -19.75 14.28 -0.77
N LYS A 76 -20.43 15.18 -0.04
CA LYS A 76 -21.07 14.85 1.24
C LYS A 76 -22.20 13.83 1.09
N LYS A 77 -22.71 13.62 -0.12
CA LYS A 77 -23.73 12.62 -0.43
C LYS A 77 -23.15 11.24 -0.72
N ASP A 78 -21.84 11.15 -0.93
CA ASP A 78 -21.18 9.90 -1.19
C ASP A 78 -21.03 9.11 0.12
N THR A 79 -21.68 7.96 0.19
CA THR A 79 -21.62 7.04 1.32
C THR A 79 -20.99 5.70 0.94
N SER A 80 -20.49 5.57 -0.29
CA SER A 80 -19.95 4.32 -0.79
C SER A 80 -18.63 4.02 -0.10
N SER A 81 -18.58 2.90 0.63
CA SER A 81 -17.36 2.42 1.26
C SER A 81 -17.25 0.94 1.00
N TRP A 82 -16.12 0.52 0.47
CA TRP A 82 -15.87 -0.87 0.14
C TRP A 82 -14.39 -1.19 0.14
N ALA A 83 -14.07 -2.45 0.43
CA ALA A 83 -12.72 -2.95 0.44
C ALA A 83 -12.68 -4.36 -0.14
N VAL A 84 -11.68 -4.62 -0.98
CA VAL A 84 -11.42 -5.90 -1.60
C VAL A 84 -9.98 -6.31 -1.30
N VAL A 85 -9.79 -7.59 -1.05
CA VAL A 85 -8.49 -8.16 -0.66
C VAL A 85 -8.18 -9.36 -1.53
N LYS A 86 -6.90 -9.54 -1.84
CA LYS A 86 -6.38 -10.66 -2.61
C LYS A 86 -6.09 -11.85 -1.69
N THR A 87 -7.16 -12.40 -1.12
CA THR A 87 -7.11 -13.58 -0.24
C THR A 87 -8.39 -14.39 -0.38
N GLN A 88 -8.35 -15.62 0.12
CA GLN A 88 -9.48 -16.55 0.07
C GLN A 88 -10.51 -16.16 1.14
N GLY A 89 -11.72 -15.86 0.69
CA GLY A 89 -12.92 -15.59 1.49
C GLY A 89 -14.14 -16.16 0.79
N TRP A 90 -15.29 -16.18 1.47
CA TRP A 90 -16.54 -16.66 0.86
C TRP A 90 -17.29 -15.56 0.10
N LEU A 91 -16.99 -14.28 0.36
CA LEU A 91 -17.60 -13.15 -0.36
C LEU A 91 -16.79 -12.86 -1.63
N THR A 92 -17.09 -13.59 -2.71
CA THR A 92 -16.37 -13.48 -3.99
C THR A 92 -17.25 -12.94 -5.11
N ASP A 93 -18.49 -12.56 -4.79
CA ASP A 93 -19.47 -12.14 -5.79
C ASP A 93 -18.95 -10.99 -6.65
N HIS A 94 -18.99 -11.24 -7.96
CA HIS A 94 -18.57 -10.31 -9.01
C HIS A 94 -17.12 -9.80 -8.93
N LEU A 95 -16.20 -10.51 -8.25
CA LEU A 95 -14.78 -10.21 -8.24
C LEU A 95 -13.98 -11.19 -9.11
N PRO A 96 -12.74 -10.84 -9.52
CA PRO A 96 -11.86 -11.76 -10.23
C PRO A 96 -11.39 -12.89 -9.31
N GLU A 97 -10.94 -14.00 -9.89
CA GLU A 97 -10.44 -15.14 -9.12
C GLU A 97 -9.32 -14.74 -8.15
N GLY A 98 -9.40 -15.22 -6.91
CA GLY A 98 -8.45 -14.91 -5.84
C GLY A 98 -8.68 -13.59 -5.10
N TRP A 99 -9.72 -12.84 -5.46
CA TRP A 99 -10.17 -11.65 -4.74
C TRP A 99 -11.45 -11.91 -3.95
N SER A 100 -11.54 -11.31 -2.77
CA SER A 100 -12.70 -11.39 -1.89
C SER A 100 -13.04 -10.02 -1.31
N TRP A 101 -14.31 -9.77 -1.06
CA TRP A 101 -14.77 -8.61 -0.30
C TRP A 101 -14.31 -8.73 1.16
N TYR A 102 -13.81 -7.63 1.72
CA TYR A 102 -13.21 -7.63 3.06
C TYR A 102 -14.26 -7.76 4.18
N ASN A 103 -15.36 -7.01 4.09
CA ASN A 103 -16.36 -6.95 5.13
C ASN A 103 -17.74 -7.37 4.61
N GLU A 104 -18.25 -6.64 3.63
CA GLU A 104 -19.56 -6.89 3.01
C GLU A 104 -19.53 -6.53 1.52
N ILE A 105 -20.51 -7.04 0.78
CA ILE A 105 -20.73 -6.67 -0.62
C ILE A 105 -21.58 -5.39 -0.63
N PRO A 106 -21.13 -4.29 -1.25
CA PRO A 106 -21.90 -3.05 -1.27
C PRO A 106 -23.17 -3.23 -2.10
N ALA A 107 -24.30 -2.71 -1.63
CA ALA A 107 -25.60 -2.88 -2.30
C ALA A 107 -25.65 -2.29 -3.72
N ASN A 108 -24.92 -1.20 -3.98
CA ASN A 108 -24.88 -0.50 -5.27
C ASN A 108 -23.53 -0.62 -5.96
N VAL A 109 -22.87 -1.77 -5.85
CA VAL A 109 -21.51 -1.91 -6.35
C VAL A 109 -21.45 -2.00 -7.88
N GLU A 110 -20.67 -1.12 -8.50
CA GLU A 110 -20.36 -1.20 -9.93
C GLU A 110 -19.30 -2.28 -10.21
N ALA A 111 -19.68 -3.55 -10.04
CA ALA A 111 -18.73 -4.66 -10.06
C ALA A 111 -17.90 -4.79 -11.34
N GLN A 112 -18.46 -4.41 -12.49
CA GLN A 112 -17.70 -4.38 -13.76
C GLN A 112 -16.53 -3.41 -13.70
N LYS A 113 -16.74 -2.18 -13.19
CA LYS A 113 -15.68 -1.18 -13.03
C LYS A 113 -14.63 -1.63 -12.02
N ILE A 114 -15.04 -2.35 -10.97
CA ILE A 114 -14.11 -2.89 -9.97
C ILE A 114 -13.25 -4.00 -10.57
N ASN A 115 -13.82 -4.87 -11.40
CA ASN A 115 -13.02 -5.88 -12.10
C ASN A 115 -12.04 -5.25 -13.08
N GLU A 116 -12.48 -4.24 -13.83
CA GLU A 116 -11.61 -3.48 -14.73
C GLU A 116 -10.46 -2.82 -13.97
N ILE A 117 -10.72 -2.17 -12.83
CA ILE A 117 -9.67 -1.49 -12.08
C ILE A 117 -8.69 -2.47 -11.44
N ILE A 118 -9.18 -3.59 -10.89
CA ILE A 118 -8.31 -4.65 -10.33
C ILE A 118 -7.40 -5.22 -11.42
N ASN A 119 -7.92 -5.47 -12.62
CA ASN A 119 -7.12 -5.99 -13.74
C ASN A 119 -6.16 -4.95 -14.34
N ALA A 120 -6.52 -3.66 -14.25
CA ALA A 120 -5.67 -2.54 -14.67
C ALA A 120 -4.67 -2.09 -13.59
N ALA A 121 -4.57 -2.81 -12.47
CA ALA A 121 -3.67 -2.45 -11.38
C ALA A 121 -2.21 -2.40 -11.87
N PRO A 122 -1.48 -1.30 -11.61
CA PRO A 122 -0.10 -1.14 -12.08
C PRO A 122 0.89 -2.07 -11.39
N TYR A 123 0.51 -2.64 -10.24
CA TYR A 123 1.34 -3.51 -9.42
C TYR A 123 0.53 -4.70 -8.90
N ALA A 124 1.23 -5.72 -8.37
CA ALA A 124 0.59 -6.85 -7.70
C ALA A 124 0.07 -6.41 -6.32
N LEU A 125 -1.15 -5.87 -6.28
CA LEU A 125 -1.77 -5.37 -5.06
C LEU A 125 -2.30 -6.51 -4.17
N ASN A 126 -2.25 -6.29 -2.86
CA ASN A 126 -2.79 -7.19 -1.85
C ASN A 126 -4.20 -6.77 -1.40
N ALA A 127 -4.50 -5.48 -1.43
CA ALA A 127 -5.84 -4.96 -1.13
C ALA A 127 -6.09 -3.63 -1.84
N LEU A 128 -7.37 -3.34 -2.08
CA LEU A 128 -7.87 -2.03 -2.50
C LEU A 128 -9.01 -1.66 -1.58
N GLU A 129 -9.08 -0.38 -1.22
CA GLU A 129 -10.17 0.16 -0.45
C GLU A 129 -10.53 1.55 -0.94
N ARG A 130 -11.83 1.81 -0.94
CA ARG A 130 -12.42 3.06 -1.33
C ARG A 130 -13.37 3.49 -0.23
N THR A 131 -13.21 4.71 0.22
CA THR A 131 -14.11 5.40 1.14
C THR A 131 -14.55 6.72 0.49
N PRO A 132 -15.57 7.41 1.02
CA PRO A 132 -15.98 8.71 0.47
C PRO A 132 -14.89 9.78 0.52
N ILE A 133 -13.91 9.63 1.41
CA ILE A 133 -12.86 10.63 1.67
C ILE A 133 -11.50 10.26 1.07
N SER A 134 -11.25 8.97 0.82
CA SER A 134 -9.97 8.49 0.33
C SER A 134 -10.07 7.14 -0.36
N SER A 135 -9.15 6.94 -1.28
CA SER A 135 -8.86 5.66 -1.93
C SER A 135 -7.49 5.19 -1.47
N ARG A 136 -7.35 3.92 -1.11
CA ARG A 136 -6.08 3.35 -0.68
C ARG A 136 -5.84 1.97 -1.27
N ILE A 137 -4.57 1.63 -1.43
CA ILE A 137 -4.12 0.28 -1.78
C ILE A 137 -3.20 -0.25 -0.70
N ILE A 138 -3.11 -1.58 -0.60
CA ILE A 138 -2.07 -2.25 0.19
C ILE A 138 -1.19 -3.03 -0.78
N TRP A 139 0.11 -2.77 -0.69
CA TRP A 139 1.12 -3.39 -1.54
C TRP A 139 2.34 -3.76 -0.71
N ASP A 140 2.98 -4.87 -1.06
CA ASP A 140 4.21 -5.36 -0.43
C ASP A 140 5.49 -4.67 -0.95
N GLU A 141 5.33 -3.73 -1.88
CA GLU A 141 6.44 -3.04 -2.57
C GLU A 141 7.38 -4.01 -3.30
N ASN A 142 6.85 -5.15 -3.74
CA ASN A 142 7.58 -6.07 -4.61
C ASN A 142 7.42 -5.63 -6.07
N GLY A 143 8.51 -5.15 -6.66
CA GLY A 143 8.55 -4.69 -8.04
C GLY A 143 9.94 -4.23 -8.52
N ALA A 144 10.12 -4.19 -9.84
CA ALA A 144 11.32 -3.63 -10.44
C ALA A 144 11.27 -2.10 -10.48
N GLU A 145 10.09 -1.53 -10.76
CA GLU A 145 9.89 -0.11 -11.01
C GLU A 145 8.69 0.41 -10.21
N PHE A 146 8.71 1.72 -9.96
CA PHE A 146 7.63 2.43 -9.28
C PHE A 146 7.53 3.83 -9.87
N ASP A 147 6.30 4.19 -10.24
CA ASP A 147 5.94 5.54 -10.65
C ASP A 147 4.81 6.06 -9.74
N ALA A 148 5.10 7.13 -9.01
CA ALA A 148 4.17 7.78 -8.11
C ALA A 148 2.99 8.43 -8.84
N GLN A 149 3.19 8.95 -10.05
CA GLN A 149 2.13 9.59 -10.82
C GLN A 149 1.16 8.57 -11.40
N VAL A 150 1.67 7.44 -11.89
CA VAL A 150 0.84 6.31 -12.34
C VAL A 150 0.00 5.79 -11.18
N LEU A 151 0.61 5.59 -10.00
CA LEU A 151 -0.13 5.13 -8.83
C LEU A 151 -1.19 6.14 -8.38
N LYS A 152 -0.85 7.43 -8.39
CA LYS A 152 -1.80 8.49 -8.04
C LYS A 152 -2.98 8.53 -9.00
N ALA A 153 -2.73 8.48 -10.31
CA ALA A 153 -3.79 8.46 -11.33
C ALA A 153 -4.70 7.24 -11.14
N TYR A 154 -4.13 6.08 -10.83
CA TYR A 154 -4.88 4.86 -10.50
C TYR A 154 -5.77 5.05 -9.26
N LEU A 155 -5.25 5.63 -8.17
CA LEU A 155 -6.03 5.93 -6.96
C LEU A 155 -7.17 6.93 -7.25
N GLN A 156 -6.92 7.93 -8.09
CA GLN A 156 -7.95 8.87 -8.51
C GLN A 156 -9.06 8.20 -9.32
N GLN A 157 -8.73 7.25 -10.20
CA GLN A 157 -9.71 6.43 -10.91
C GLN A 157 -10.50 5.55 -9.95
N LEU A 158 -9.84 4.95 -8.95
CA LEU A 158 -10.47 4.14 -7.91
C LEU A 158 -11.49 4.94 -7.11
N GLN A 159 -11.17 6.21 -6.79
CA GLN A 159 -12.10 7.10 -6.09
C GLN A 159 -13.36 7.44 -6.91
N ALA A 160 -13.25 7.46 -8.25
CA ALA A 160 -14.36 7.78 -9.14
C ALA A 160 -15.41 6.66 -9.25
N ILE A 161 -15.11 5.46 -8.77
CA ILE A 161 -16.08 4.35 -8.71
C ILE A 161 -17.02 4.58 -7.52
N SER A 162 -18.33 4.53 -7.77
CA SER A 162 -19.38 4.69 -6.75
C SER A 162 -19.96 3.36 -6.31
#